data_AF-A0A125R0I6-F1
#
_entry.id   AF-A0A125R0I6-F1
#
_cell.length_a   1.000
_cell.length_b   1.000
_cell.length_c   1.000
_cell.angle_alpha   90.00
_cell.angle_beta   90.00
_cell.angle_gamma   90.00
#
_symmetry.space_group_name_H-M   'P 1'
#
loop_
_entity.id
_entity.type
_entity.pdbx_description
1 polymer ?
#
loop_
_entity_poly.entity_id
_entity_poly.type
_entity_poly.pdbx_seq_one_letter_code
_entity_poly.pdbx_strand_id
1 'polypeptide(L)'
;MPDRNVPAYYSQWVSSELIPGFLDGNMNASDDPRWAESGAASATEYASWARHICGMACTKMLLEDLRGERRSLFELLTQCREAGGYVITEEGIKGLYYRPLVQLLREWHQLDAGVIEHVDTGHFLQWLGEGHRIIASVHPSIRTPELSPPHRGGHLVYLFGLDGRRRLRFHNPSGLSGTSQADARLEPAVFERFFAGRGILVRSHQPRR
;
A
#
# COMPACT_ATOMS: atom_id res chain seq x y z
N MET A 1 -22.48 -11.66 -6.54
CA MET A 1 -22.11 -10.57 -7.47
C MET A 1 -20.79 -10.96 -8.11
N PRO A 2 -20.59 -10.74 -9.42
CA PRO A 2 -19.34 -11.09 -10.08
C PRO A 2 -18.19 -10.38 -9.38
N ASP A 3 -17.10 -11.12 -9.18
CA ASP A 3 -15.87 -10.64 -8.57
C ASP A 3 -15.47 -9.35 -9.31
N ARG A 4 -15.49 -8.19 -8.62
CA ARG A 4 -14.98 -6.93 -9.19
C ARG A 4 -13.56 -7.22 -9.71
N ASN A 5 -13.24 -6.68 -10.88
CA ASN A 5 -11.93 -6.84 -11.51
C ASN A 5 -10.82 -6.57 -10.47
N VAL A 6 -9.92 -7.54 -10.27
CA VAL A 6 -8.80 -7.40 -9.33
C VAL A 6 -7.87 -6.31 -9.85
N PRO A 7 -7.56 -5.25 -9.08
CA PRO A 7 -6.61 -4.24 -9.51
C PRO A 7 -5.22 -4.82 -9.81
N ALA A 8 -4.44 -4.15 -10.66
CA ALA A 8 -3.05 -4.53 -10.87
C ALA A 8 -2.28 -4.52 -9.53
N TYR A 9 -1.42 -5.53 -9.32
CA TYR A 9 -0.58 -5.64 -8.13
C TYR A 9 0.80 -5.04 -8.38
N TYR A 10 1.28 -4.23 -7.44
CA TYR A 10 2.65 -3.73 -7.41
C TYR A 10 3.25 -3.88 -6.01
N SER A 11 4.44 -4.45 -5.96
CA SER A 11 5.23 -4.65 -4.74
C SER A 11 6.18 -3.48 -4.49
N GLN A 12 6.62 -3.32 -3.22
CA GLN A 12 7.64 -2.31 -2.88
C GLN A 12 9.05 -2.76 -3.26
N TRP A 13 9.27 -4.08 -3.40
CA TRP A 13 10.41 -4.64 -4.11
C TRP A 13 9.98 -5.08 -5.51
N VAL A 14 10.71 -4.74 -6.57
CA VAL A 14 10.20 -4.97 -7.93
C VAL A 14 10.13 -6.46 -8.22
N SER A 15 11.17 -7.20 -7.82
CA SER A 15 11.16 -8.67 -7.86
C SER A 15 10.35 -9.24 -6.70
N SER A 16 9.02 -9.23 -6.85
CA SER A 16 8.07 -9.62 -5.81
C SER A 16 8.27 -11.06 -5.31
N GLU A 17 8.69 -11.97 -6.18
CA GLU A 17 9.04 -13.36 -5.89
C GLU A 17 10.22 -13.48 -4.93
N LEU A 18 11.09 -12.47 -4.88
CA LEU A 18 12.31 -12.47 -4.07
C LEU A 18 12.15 -11.78 -2.70
N ILE A 19 10.94 -11.30 -2.38
CA ILE A 19 10.64 -10.60 -1.11
C ILE A 19 11.11 -11.35 0.13
N PRO A 20 10.97 -12.69 0.27
CA PRO A 20 11.51 -13.41 1.43
C PRO A 20 13.01 -13.13 1.63
N GLY A 21 13.82 -13.20 0.56
CA GLY A 21 15.27 -12.95 0.64
C GLY A 21 15.61 -11.52 1.11
N PHE A 22 14.85 -10.51 0.66
CA PHE A 22 15.06 -9.12 1.09
C PHE A 22 14.65 -8.86 2.54
N LEU A 23 13.62 -9.56 3.02
CA LEU A 23 13.11 -9.45 4.38
C LEU A 23 14.07 -10.11 5.38
N ASP A 24 14.59 -11.27 5.02
CA ASP A 24 15.42 -12.11 5.89
C ASP A 24 16.88 -11.62 5.92
N GLY A 25 17.24 -10.67 5.04
CA GLY A 25 18.58 -10.11 4.92
C GLY A 25 19.54 -10.98 4.10
N ASN A 26 19.06 -12.10 3.55
CA ASN A 26 19.84 -13.00 2.68
C ASN A 26 20.19 -12.37 1.32
N MET A 27 19.50 -11.30 0.93
CA MET A 27 19.73 -10.58 -0.31
C MET A 27 19.60 -9.08 -0.10
N ASN A 28 20.51 -8.30 -0.70
CA ASN A 28 20.42 -6.85 -0.69
C ASN A 28 19.43 -6.39 -1.76
N ALA A 29 18.66 -5.34 -1.48
CA ALA A 29 17.78 -4.73 -2.47
C ALA A 29 18.56 -4.18 -3.67
N SER A 30 19.86 -3.85 -3.53
CA SER A 30 20.72 -3.49 -4.67
C SER A 30 20.90 -4.62 -5.67
N ASP A 31 20.68 -5.87 -5.23
CA ASP A 31 20.82 -7.08 -6.04
C ASP A 31 19.47 -7.51 -6.65
N ASP A 32 18.40 -6.73 -6.45
CA ASP A 32 17.11 -6.98 -7.13
C ASP A 32 17.32 -6.90 -8.65
N PRO A 33 17.17 -7.99 -9.42
CA PRO A 33 17.48 -7.99 -10.85
C PRO A 33 16.59 -7.03 -11.66
N ARG A 34 15.46 -6.61 -11.09
CA ARG A 34 14.48 -5.72 -11.71
C ARG A 34 14.42 -4.33 -11.09
N TRP A 35 15.41 -3.95 -10.27
CA TRP A 35 15.45 -2.63 -9.61
C TRP A 35 15.19 -1.48 -10.60
N ALA A 36 15.69 -1.57 -11.84
CA ALA A 36 15.56 -0.52 -12.84
C ALA A 36 14.10 -0.23 -13.23
N GLU A 37 13.20 -1.22 -13.17
CA GLU A 37 11.77 -1.02 -13.47
C GLU A 37 11.07 -0.18 -12.39
N SER A 38 11.69 0.03 -11.22
CA SER A 38 11.17 0.94 -10.20
C SER A 38 11.22 2.41 -10.66
N GLY A 39 12.07 2.71 -11.64
CA GLY A 39 12.41 4.07 -12.07
C GLY A 39 13.51 4.74 -11.24
N ALA A 40 14.22 4.00 -10.38
CA ALA A 40 15.37 4.52 -9.65
C ALA A 40 16.52 4.86 -10.59
N ALA A 41 17.32 5.87 -10.24
CA ALA A 41 18.51 6.25 -11.01
C ALA A 41 19.66 5.26 -10.83
N SER A 42 19.66 4.47 -9.75
CA SER A 42 20.64 3.42 -9.49
C SER A 42 20.12 2.34 -8.54
N ALA A 43 20.76 1.16 -8.57
CA ALA A 43 20.54 0.10 -7.59
C ALA A 43 20.72 0.56 -6.14
N THR A 44 21.70 1.43 -5.88
CA THR A 44 21.96 1.99 -4.53
C THR A 44 20.81 2.86 -4.07
N GLU A 45 20.31 3.74 -4.94
CA GLU A 45 19.14 4.58 -4.64
C GLU A 45 17.92 3.69 -4.38
N TYR A 46 17.66 2.73 -5.26
CA TYR A 46 16.61 1.74 -5.08
C TYR A 46 16.67 1.05 -3.71
N ALA A 47 17.84 0.53 -3.35
CA ALA A 47 18.05 -0.20 -2.11
C ALA A 47 17.78 0.65 -0.86
N SER A 48 18.15 1.94 -0.90
CA SER A 48 17.90 2.87 0.20
C SER A 48 16.40 3.14 0.45
N TRP A 49 15.56 3.01 -0.58
CA TRP A 49 14.13 3.32 -0.50
C TRP A 49 13.23 2.09 -0.44
N ALA A 50 13.66 0.93 -0.94
CA ALA A 50 12.79 -0.25 -1.14
C ALA A 50 12.00 -0.68 0.11
N ARG A 51 12.57 -0.49 1.32
CA ARG A 51 11.89 -0.78 2.61
C ARG A 51 10.84 0.26 3.02
N HIS A 52 10.90 1.46 2.46
CA HIS A 52 10.12 2.63 2.89
C HIS A 52 8.97 3.00 1.93
N ILE A 53 8.98 2.47 0.70
CA ILE A 53 8.06 2.88 -0.38
C ILE A 53 6.77 2.05 -0.48
N CYS A 54 6.37 1.32 0.56
CA CYS A 54 5.09 0.60 0.59
C CYS A 54 3.89 1.52 0.26
N GLY A 55 3.96 2.79 0.70
CA GLY A 55 2.96 3.80 0.36
C GLY A 55 2.93 4.15 -1.12
N MET A 56 4.09 4.21 -1.79
CA MET A 56 4.14 4.49 -3.24
C MET A 56 3.63 3.30 -4.05
N ALA A 57 3.91 2.07 -3.62
CA ALA A 57 3.31 0.88 -4.22
C ALA A 57 1.78 0.90 -4.07
N CYS A 58 1.25 1.25 -2.90
CA CYS A 58 -0.19 1.41 -2.69
C CYS A 58 -0.78 2.53 -3.56
N THR A 59 -0.12 3.69 -3.64
CA THR A 59 -0.55 4.80 -4.50
C THR A 59 -0.54 4.41 -5.98
N LYS A 60 0.48 3.69 -6.44
CA LYS A 60 0.55 3.19 -7.82
C LYS A 60 -0.65 2.29 -8.15
N MET A 61 -0.96 1.33 -7.28
CA MET A 61 -2.13 0.46 -7.45
C MET A 61 -3.45 1.23 -7.43
N LEU A 62 -3.59 2.20 -6.51
CA LEU A 62 -4.75 3.08 -6.42
C LEU A 62 -4.97 3.90 -7.71
N LEU A 63 -3.92 4.51 -8.25
CA LEU A 63 -3.99 5.36 -9.44
C LEU A 63 -4.29 4.54 -10.70
N GLU A 64 -3.69 3.36 -10.85
CA GLU A 64 -4.03 2.49 -11.96
C GLU A 64 -5.47 1.96 -11.85
N ASP A 65 -5.93 1.58 -10.66
CA ASP A 65 -7.31 1.12 -10.44
C ASP A 65 -8.36 2.19 -10.76
N LEU A 66 -8.16 3.42 -10.28
CA LEU A 66 -9.19 4.46 -10.38
C LEU A 66 -9.08 5.34 -11.61
N ARG A 67 -7.89 5.47 -12.19
CA ARG A 67 -7.60 6.40 -13.30
C ARG A 67 -6.95 5.74 -14.51
N GLY A 68 -6.50 4.48 -14.40
CA GLY A 68 -5.68 3.85 -15.44
C GLY A 68 -4.29 4.49 -15.59
N GLU A 69 -3.86 5.29 -14.62
CA GLU A 69 -2.57 5.99 -14.64
C GLU A 69 -1.44 5.05 -14.26
N ARG A 70 -0.50 4.82 -15.18
CA ARG A 70 0.71 4.03 -14.94
C ARG A 70 1.89 4.95 -14.65
N ARG A 71 2.38 4.92 -13.41
CA ARG A 71 3.56 5.67 -12.94
C ARG A 71 4.59 4.71 -12.36
N SER A 72 5.87 5.04 -12.45
CA SER A 72 6.93 4.30 -11.76
C SER A 72 6.88 4.57 -10.24
N LEU A 73 7.52 3.71 -9.45
CA LEU A 73 7.57 3.91 -7.99
C LEU A 73 8.36 5.18 -7.65
N PHE A 74 9.43 5.45 -8.40
CA PHE A 74 10.33 6.57 -8.15
C PHE A 74 9.81 7.90 -8.68
N GLU A 75 8.97 7.90 -9.73
CA GLU A 75 8.18 9.08 -10.11
C GLU A 75 7.25 9.49 -8.96
N LEU A 76 6.47 8.54 -8.43
CA LEU A 76 5.56 8.81 -7.31
C LEU A 76 6.31 9.20 -6.04
N LEU A 77 7.45 8.56 -5.76
CA LEU A 77 8.31 8.91 -4.64
C LEU A 77 8.79 10.37 -4.75
N THR A 78 9.23 10.78 -5.93
CA THR A 78 9.72 12.15 -6.19
C THR A 78 8.61 13.16 -5.94
N GLN A 79 7.43 12.97 -6.56
CA GLN A 79 6.26 13.82 -6.35
C GLN A 79 5.82 13.88 -4.88
N CYS A 80 5.82 12.73 -4.21
CA CYS A 80 5.46 12.65 -2.80
C CYS A 80 6.47 13.37 -1.91
N ARG A 81 7.77 13.32 -2.23
CA ARG A 81 8.81 14.08 -1.53
C ARG A 81 8.67 15.58 -1.74
N GLU A 82 8.40 16.02 -2.96
CA GLU A 82 8.13 17.44 -3.27
C GLU A 82 6.93 17.98 -2.49
N ALA A 83 5.90 17.16 -2.28
CA ALA A 83 4.75 17.49 -1.43
C ALA A 83 5.04 17.41 0.08
N GLY A 84 6.25 16.98 0.51
CA GLY A 84 6.62 16.82 1.92
C GLY A 84 6.20 15.49 2.56
N GLY A 85 5.84 14.48 1.75
CA GLY A 85 5.33 13.19 2.20
C GLY A 85 6.37 12.22 2.74
N TYR A 86 7.65 12.40 2.44
CA TYR A 86 8.74 11.66 3.09
C TYR A 86 9.75 12.61 3.69
N VAL A 87 10.14 12.35 4.94
CA VAL A 87 11.20 13.08 5.64
C VAL A 87 12.41 12.18 5.80
N ILE A 88 13.55 12.70 5.37
CA ILE A 88 14.88 12.10 5.59
C ILE A 88 15.49 12.83 6.79
N THR A 89 15.93 12.07 7.78
CA THR A 89 16.63 12.57 8.97
C THR A 89 18.04 11.99 9.03
N GLU A 90 18.88 12.44 9.95
CA GLU A 90 20.20 11.84 10.21
C GLU A 90 20.09 10.35 10.57
N GLU A 91 18.98 9.95 11.19
CA GLU A 91 18.65 8.56 11.56
C GLU A 91 18.08 7.73 10.39
N GLY A 92 17.93 8.34 9.19
CA GLY A 92 17.37 7.71 8.00
C GLY A 92 15.94 8.15 7.66
N ILE A 93 15.25 7.33 6.85
CA ILE A 93 13.90 7.61 6.33
C ILE A 93 12.85 7.24 7.39
N LYS A 94 12.18 8.24 7.96
CA LYS A 94 11.21 8.04 9.07
C LYS A 94 9.89 7.38 8.63
N GLY A 95 9.52 7.52 7.35
CA GLY A 95 8.28 6.97 6.78
C GLY A 95 7.42 8.02 6.08
N LEU A 96 6.26 7.58 5.62
CA LEU A 96 5.31 8.39 4.86
C LEU A 96 4.36 9.20 5.76
N TYR A 97 4.23 10.49 5.51
CA TYR A 97 3.22 11.36 6.11
C TYR A 97 1.93 11.39 5.28
N TYR A 98 0.79 11.09 5.92
CA TYR A 98 -0.48 10.95 5.19
C TYR A 98 -1.05 12.27 4.69
N ARG A 99 -0.90 13.37 5.44
CA ARG A 99 -1.46 14.67 5.05
C ARG A 99 -0.85 15.18 3.73
N PRO A 100 0.48 15.22 3.57
CA PRO A 100 1.12 15.48 2.27
C PRO A 100 0.66 14.56 1.14
N LEU A 101 0.59 13.24 1.37
CA LEU A 101 0.13 12.32 0.33
C LEU A 101 -1.33 12.57 -0.05
N VAL A 102 -2.21 12.85 0.92
CA VAL A 102 -3.60 13.21 0.64
C VAL A 102 -3.69 14.50 -0.17
N GLN A 103 -2.87 15.50 0.13
CA GLN A 103 -2.79 16.72 -0.65
C GLN A 103 -2.36 16.44 -2.11
N LEU A 104 -1.30 15.65 -2.29
CA LEU A 104 -0.86 15.18 -3.61
C LEU A 104 -1.98 14.48 -4.39
N LEU A 105 -2.68 13.52 -3.76
CA LEU A 105 -3.79 12.78 -4.38
C LEU A 105 -4.94 13.71 -4.81
N ARG A 106 -5.24 14.75 -4.01
CA ARG A 106 -6.31 15.71 -4.30
C ARG A 106 -5.93 16.69 -5.38
N GLU A 107 -4.76 17.31 -5.27
CA GLU A 107 -4.37 18.43 -6.13
C GLU A 107 -3.83 17.95 -7.48
N TRP A 108 -3.03 16.88 -7.51
CA TRP A 108 -2.34 16.47 -8.72
C TRP A 108 -3.07 15.34 -9.45
N HIS A 109 -3.73 14.45 -8.70
CA HIS A 109 -4.46 13.31 -9.27
C HIS A 109 -6.00 13.46 -9.21
N GLN A 110 -6.49 14.59 -8.69
CA GLN A 110 -7.92 14.93 -8.67
C GLN A 110 -8.78 13.81 -8.03
N LEU A 111 -8.30 13.22 -6.94
CA LEU A 111 -9.00 12.21 -6.15
C LEU A 111 -9.59 12.82 -4.88
N ASP A 112 -10.80 12.40 -4.49
CA ASP A 112 -11.35 12.72 -3.17
C ASP A 112 -10.73 11.81 -2.12
N ALA A 113 -9.57 12.25 -1.60
CA ALA A 113 -8.82 11.57 -0.57
C ALA A 113 -8.91 12.31 0.78
N GLY A 114 -8.93 11.54 1.87
CA GLY A 114 -8.90 12.07 3.24
C GLY A 114 -8.13 11.14 4.17
N VAL A 115 -7.45 11.72 5.16
CA VAL A 115 -6.86 10.95 6.26
C VAL A 115 -8.00 10.43 7.15
N ILE A 116 -7.94 9.15 7.52
CA ILE A 116 -8.82 8.54 8.52
C ILE A 116 -7.98 8.18 9.74
N GLU A 117 -8.51 8.46 10.93
CA GLU A 117 -7.87 8.23 12.23
C GLU A 117 -8.93 7.79 13.24
N HIS A 118 -8.54 6.97 14.23
CA HIS A 118 -9.43 6.43 15.26
C HIS A 118 -10.62 5.62 14.70
N VAL A 119 -10.36 4.84 13.64
CA VAL A 119 -11.36 4.01 12.97
C VAL A 119 -11.09 2.53 13.22
N ASP A 120 -12.14 1.72 13.15
CA ASP A 120 -12.06 0.24 13.16
C ASP A 120 -12.37 -0.37 11.79
N THR A 121 -12.15 -1.67 11.65
CA THR A 121 -12.47 -2.44 10.44
C THR A 121 -13.97 -2.58 10.16
N GLY A 122 -14.85 -2.25 11.12
CA GLY A 122 -16.29 -2.19 10.90
C GLY A 122 -16.67 -1.15 9.84
N HIS A 123 -16.03 0.01 9.89
CA HIS A 123 -16.20 1.07 8.89
C HIS A 123 -15.73 0.65 7.48
N PHE A 124 -14.72 -0.23 7.40
CA PHE A 124 -14.20 -0.69 6.10
C PHE A 124 -15.24 -1.46 5.32
N LEU A 125 -16.09 -2.23 6.00
CA LEU A 125 -17.15 -3.00 5.35
C LEU A 125 -18.14 -2.09 4.61
N GLN A 126 -18.46 -0.94 5.19
CA GLN A 126 -19.33 0.04 4.55
C GLN A 126 -18.61 0.69 3.37
N TRP A 127 -17.45 1.31 3.59
CA TRP A 127 -16.74 2.07 2.55
C TRP A 127 -16.35 1.21 1.35
N LEU A 128 -15.84 0.00 1.57
CA LEU A 128 -15.49 -0.92 0.48
C LEU A 128 -16.75 -1.43 -0.25
N GLY A 129 -17.87 -1.60 0.48
CA GLY A 129 -19.18 -1.93 -0.10
C GLY A 129 -19.71 -0.82 -1.02
N GLU A 130 -19.54 0.44 -0.63
CA GLU A 130 -19.83 1.64 -1.44
C GLU A 130 -18.83 1.83 -2.60
N GLY A 131 -17.78 1.00 -2.63
CA GLY A 131 -16.78 0.99 -3.68
C GLY A 131 -15.67 2.01 -3.51
N HIS A 132 -15.48 2.57 -2.33
CA HIS A 132 -14.30 3.37 -1.98
C HIS A 132 -13.03 2.51 -1.92
N ARG A 133 -11.88 3.17 -1.80
CA ARG A 133 -10.56 2.53 -1.64
C ARG A 133 -9.90 3.01 -0.36
N ILE A 134 -9.08 2.14 0.23
CA ILE A 134 -8.40 2.44 1.49
C ILE A 134 -6.92 2.08 1.36
N ILE A 135 -6.03 2.99 1.72
CA ILE A 135 -4.63 2.68 2.03
C ILE A 135 -4.54 2.61 3.55
N ALA A 136 -4.46 1.41 4.12
CA ALA A 136 -4.50 1.20 5.56
C ALA A 136 -3.11 1.02 6.17
N SER A 137 -2.90 1.64 7.33
CA SER A 137 -1.70 1.40 8.14
C SER A 137 -1.82 0.12 8.94
N VAL A 138 -0.93 -0.83 8.68
CA VAL A 138 -0.90 -2.13 9.33
C VAL A 138 0.51 -2.46 9.80
N HIS A 139 0.63 -3.44 10.69
CA HIS A 139 1.93 -4.03 10.99
C HIS A 139 2.41 -4.94 9.84
N PRO A 140 3.70 -4.92 9.45
CA PRO A 140 4.22 -5.71 8.32
C PRO A 140 3.99 -7.22 8.44
N SER A 141 3.89 -7.76 9.67
CA SER A 141 3.60 -9.19 9.90
C SER A 141 2.22 -9.65 9.43
N ILE A 142 1.35 -8.76 8.93
CA ILE A 142 0.10 -9.14 8.25
C ILE A 142 0.32 -10.10 7.07
N ARG A 143 1.55 -10.18 6.54
CA ARG A 143 1.95 -11.18 5.54
C ARG A 143 1.89 -12.64 6.05
N THR A 144 1.85 -12.83 7.36
CA THR A 144 1.68 -14.13 8.04
C THR A 144 0.58 -13.98 9.10
N PRO A 145 -0.70 -14.03 8.70
CA PRO A 145 -1.84 -13.72 9.56
C PRO A 145 -1.95 -14.60 10.81
N GLU A 146 -1.28 -15.75 10.85
CA GLU A 146 -1.27 -16.66 12.00
C GLU A 146 -0.50 -16.05 13.18
N LEU A 147 0.40 -15.10 12.93
CA LEU A 147 1.22 -14.46 13.95
C LEU A 147 0.53 -13.24 14.57
N SER A 148 0.73 -13.06 15.87
CA SER A 148 0.35 -11.83 16.57
C SER A 148 1.41 -10.75 16.36
N PRO A 149 1.04 -9.53 15.93
CA PRO A 149 2.00 -8.46 15.76
C PRO A 149 2.44 -7.90 17.13
N PRO A 150 3.72 -7.54 17.33
CA PRO A 150 4.20 -6.94 18.58
C PRO A 150 3.65 -5.54 18.84
N HIS A 151 3.26 -4.83 17.78
CA HIS A 151 2.61 -3.51 17.80
C HIS A 151 1.84 -3.31 16.48
N ARG A 152 1.14 -2.18 16.31
CA ARG A 152 0.37 -1.88 15.08
C ARG A 152 1.03 -0.78 14.25
N GLY A 153 0.92 -0.87 12.92
CA GLY A 153 1.45 0.13 11.96
C GLY A 153 2.88 -0.13 11.50
N GLY A 154 3.42 0.80 10.71
CA GLY A 154 4.77 0.69 10.11
C GLY A 154 4.78 0.16 8.67
N HIS A 155 3.63 -0.30 8.15
CA HIS A 155 3.44 -0.74 6.77
C HIS A 155 2.11 -0.23 6.21
N LEU A 156 1.99 -0.18 4.89
CA LEU A 156 0.77 0.22 4.18
C LEU A 156 0.30 -0.89 3.23
N VAL A 157 -1.00 -1.13 3.22
CA VAL A 157 -1.67 -2.06 2.29
C VAL A 157 -2.83 -1.36 1.58
N TYR A 158 -3.14 -1.81 0.37
CA TYR A 158 -4.18 -1.24 -0.48
C TYR A 158 -5.43 -2.12 -0.48
N LEU A 159 -6.50 -1.69 0.19
CA LEU A 159 -7.80 -2.37 0.19
C LEU A 159 -8.66 -1.86 -0.96
N PHE A 160 -9.22 -2.80 -1.72
CA PHE A 160 -9.98 -2.50 -2.92
C PHE A 160 -11.38 -3.11 -2.97
N GLY A 161 -11.74 -3.96 -2.00
CA GLY A 161 -13.11 -4.47 -1.95
C GLY A 161 -13.34 -5.50 -0.86
N LEU A 162 -14.51 -6.13 -0.99
CA LEU A 162 -14.94 -7.27 -0.18
C LEU A 162 -15.13 -8.47 -1.09
N ASP A 163 -14.88 -9.68 -0.58
CA ASP A 163 -15.29 -10.90 -1.27
C ASP A 163 -16.75 -11.27 -0.94
N GLY A 164 -17.25 -12.36 -1.53
CA GLY A 164 -18.62 -12.84 -1.30
C GLY A 164 -18.94 -13.23 0.15
N ARG A 165 -17.92 -13.43 1.00
CA ARG A 165 -18.04 -13.72 2.44
C ARG A 165 -17.79 -12.48 3.29
N ARG A 166 -17.68 -11.29 2.68
CA ARG A 166 -17.36 -10.02 3.34
C ARG A 166 -15.96 -9.96 3.95
N ARG A 167 -15.03 -10.80 3.48
CA ARG A 167 -13.60 -10.65 3.82
C ARG A 167 -13.02 -9.43 3.11
N LEU A 168 -12.13 -8.73 3.79
CA LEU A 168 -11.38 -7.61 3.24
C LEU A 168 -10.44 -8.12 2.15
N ARG A 169 -10.50 -7.52 0.97
CA ARG A 169 -9.61 -7.82 -0.16
C ARG A 169 -8.60 -6.71 -0.33
N PHE A 170 -7.32 -7.07 -0.37
CA PHE A 170 -6.24 -6.11 -0.42
C PHE A 170 -5.00 -6.63 -1.13
N HIS A 171 -4.20 -5.69 -1.60
CA HIS A 171 -2.85 -5.92 -2.07
C HIS A 171 -1.85 -5.52 -0.98
N ASN A 172 -0.87 -6.38 -0.72
CA ASN A 172 0.20 -6.17 0.24
C ASN A 172 1.55 -6.00 -0.48
N PRO A 173 2.12 -4.79 -0.51
CA PRO A 173 3.38 -4.53 -1.20
C PRO A 173 4.59 -5.30 -0.69
N SER A 174 4.55 -5.78 0.56
CA SER A 174 5.61 -6.62 1.18
C SER A 174 5.15 -8.04 1.46
N GLY A 175 4.08 -8.49 0.79
CA GLY A 175 3.54 -9.82 0.97
C GLY A 175 4.50 -10.92 0.48
N LEU A 176 4.31 -12.13 1.00
CA LEU A 176 5.02 -13.32 0.54
C LEU A 176 4.39 -13.85 -0.75
N SER A 177 5.23 -14.19 -1.73
CA SER A 177 4.79 -14.69 -3.03
C SER A 177 3.89 -15.92 -2.89
N GLY A 178 2.84 -15.99 -3.71
CA GLY A 178 1.82 -17.04 -3.67
C GLY A 178 0.96 -17.09 -2.40
N THR A 179 1.20 -16.22 -1.42
CA THR A 179 0.59 -16.34 -0.08
C THR A 179 -0.22 -15.10 0.28
N SER A 180 0.41 -13.93 0.23
CA SER A 180 -0.16 -12.73 0.84
C SER A 180 0.10 -11.46 0.03
N GLN A 181 0.45 -11.56 -1.26
CA GLN A 181 0.78 -10.41 -2.12
C GLN A 181 -0.45 -9.78 -2.76
N ALA A 182 -0.98 -10.43 -3.80
CA ALA A 182 -2.09 -9.95 -4.60
C ALA A 182 -3.40 -10.60 -4.15
N ASP A 183 -4.48 -9.81 -4.11
CA ASP A 183 -5.84 -10.22 -3.71
C ASP A 183 -5.86 -11.06 -2.43
N ALA A 184 -5.05 -10.64 -1.45
CA ALA A 184 -5.05 -11.22 -0.12
C ALA A 184 -6.41 -10.96 0.54
N ARG A 185 -6.93 -11.97 1.24
CA ARG A 185 -8.28 -11.96 1.81
C ARG A 185 -8.22 -12.29 3.29
N LEU A 186 -8.66 -11.37 4.14
CA LEU A 186 -8.73 -11.58 5.59
C LEU A 186 -10.10 -11.23 6.15
N GLU A 187 -10.52 -11.98 7.17
CA GLU A 187 -11.65 -11.58 8.00
C GLU A 187 -11.35 -10.23 8.67
N PRO A 188 -12.33 -9.32 8.81
CA PRO A 188 -12.13 -8.02 9.46
C PRO A 188 -11.45 -8.13 10.83
N ALA A 189 -11.90 -9.07 11.67
CA ALA A 189 -11.33 -9.31 12.99
C ALA A 189 -9.85 -9.75 12.96
N VAL A 190 -9.45 -10.51 11.93
CA VAL A 190 -8.06 -10.94 11.74
C VAL A 190 -7.19 -9.76 11.33
N PHE A 191 -7.69 -8.94 10.40
CA PHE A 191 -7.02 -7.72 9.91
C PHE A 191 -6.86 -6.67 11.02
N GLU A 192 -7.89 -6.49 11.86
CA GLU A 192 -7.93 -5.53 12.97
C GLU A 192 -6.73 -5.66 13.92
N ARG A 193 -6.22 -6.88 14.13
CA ARG A 193 -5.05 -7.13 14.98
C ARG A 193 -3.79 -6.40 14.50
N PHE A 194 -3.65 -6.22 13.19
CA PHE A 194 -2.51 -5.54 12.57
C PHE A 194 -2.79 -4.05 12.32
N PHE A 195 -4.07 -3.67 12.21
CA PHE A 195 -4.50 -2.34 11.81
C PHE A 195 -4.23 -1.30 12.90
N ALA A 196 -3.62 -0.18 12.50
CA ALA A 196 -3.19 0.88 13.40
C ALA A 196 -4.25 1.96 13.64
N GLY A 197 -5.50 1.71 13.25
CA GLY A 197 -6.63 2.64 13.43
C GLY A 197 -6.56 3.87 12.52
N ARG A 198 -5.70 3.88 11.50
CA ARG A 198 -5.45 5.04 10.63
C ARG A 198 -5.05 4.66 9.21
N GLY A 199 -5.25 5.59 8.28
CA GLY A 199 -4.88 5.41 6.88
C GLY A 199 -5.40 6.54 6.01
N ILE A 200 -5.62 6.24 4.73
CA ILE A 200 -6.18 7.14 3.74
C ILE A 200 -7.42 6.50 3.12
N LEU A 201 -8.55 7.20 3.17
CA LEU A 201 -9.77 6.84 2.46
C LEU A 201 -9.82 7.63 1.15
N VAL A 202 -10.10 6.95 0.04
CA VAL A 202 -10.34 7.56 -1.26
C VAL A 202 -11.76 7.23 -1.70
N ARG A 203 -12.60 8.26 -1.78
CA ARG A 203 -14.01 8.12 -2.12
C ARG A 203 -14.16 8.00 -3.62
N SER A 204 -14.72 6.87 -4.04
CA SER A 204 -15.19 6.72 -5.41
C SER A 204 -16.49 7.50 -5.57
N HIS A 205 -16.46 8.46 -6.48
CA HIS A 205 -17.68 9.09 -6.98
C HIS A 205 -18.32 8.09 -7.95
N GLN A 206 -19.14 7.17 -7.44
CA GLN A 206 -20.11 6.53 -8.30
C GLN A 206 -21.09 7.62 -8.74
N PRO A 207 -21.34 7.84 -10.04
CA PRO A 207 -22.49 8.64 -10.42
C PRO A 207 -23.70 7.95 -9.78
N ARG A 208 -24.51 8.72 -9.04
CA ARG A 208 -25.82 8.25 -8.59
C ARG A 208 -26.55 7.80 -9.87
N ARG A 209 -26.78 6.49 -9.99
CA ARG A 209 -27.69 5.96 -11.01
C ARG A 209 -29.10 6.42 -10.72
#